data_AF-A0AA43A4E5-F1
#
_entry.id   AF-A0AA43A4E5-F1
#
_cell.length_a   1.000
_cell.length_b   1.000
_cell.length_c   1.000
_cell.angle_alpha   90.00
_cell.angle_beta   90.00
_cell.angle_gamma   90.00
#
_symmetry.space_group_name_H-M   'P 1'
#
loop_
_entity.id
_entity.type
_entity.pdbx_description
1 polymer ?
#
loop_
_entity_poly.entity_id
_entity_poly.type
_entity_poly.pdbx_seq_one_letter_code
_entity_poly.pdbx_strand_id
1 'polypeptide(L)'
;LDQNLAEVYESAMKRLPTNEHAKTRAMQRGWIKGRNDCWKAEDVRGCVEVSYQTRIVELQITGGLLMAPDYTTLICNRQENIPFTTVFYNQTNPPSAVLTWGSDQVIAFIQHSGSGARYAAPGVEFWSHQGEATVDWFGTRLLCLPHGGATTALHGETLSLEALRNATYRGFEDLAAEITLQNGRWEGEPYVVGGATLPQAQMVEDLYLSGDLDLDGSPETAVLINYAPGGTGDFLYLVIMKKHEDMPINLATFYVGDRVRIRDFYLKGNRIHIDLLQAGPDDGMCCPGDVLTRIWTFDGQRLEEQPLERAAERLSPELLQGQVWRLTRWRNEEPVASAVHLTLSYKDGRLIGSSGCNNYFANAASGEMPGDITVTGVGSTRRACADPVLSGAEQRFLELLSRVGHFSWAAGKLTLSYGQGEDWGVMFFAGAPDMNMQ
;
A
#
# COMPACT_ATOMS: atom_id res chain seq x y z
N LEU A 1 35.90 7.30 3.68
CA LEU A 1 34.62 7.82 4.20
C LEU A 1 34.50 9.33 4.00
N ASP A 2 35.46 10.16 4.43
CA ASP A 2 35.37 11.62 4.26
C ASP A 2 35.26 12.10 2.80
N GLN A 3 36.10 11.55 1.91
CA GLN A 3 36.01 11.83 0.47
C GLN A 3 34.66 11.38 -0.13
N ASN A 4 34.20 10.17 0.20
CA ASN A 4 32.90 9.65 -0.23
C ASN A 4 31.76 10.55 0.25
N LEU A 5 31.79 10.99 1.52
CA LEU A 5 30.79 11.92 2.06
C LEU A 5 30.77 13.24 1.28
N ALA A 6 31.93 13.79 0.93
CA ALA A 6 31.99 15.02 0.14
C ALA A 6 31.35 14.83 -1.25
N GLU A 7 31.66 13.73 -1.94
CA GLU A 7 31.08 13.41 -3.25
C GLU A 7 29.56 13.19 -3.20
N VAL A 8 29.09 12.45 -2.19
CA VAL A 8 27.67 12.20 -1.94
C VAL A 8 26.94 13.50 -1.58
N TYR A 9 27.54 14.34 -0.76
CA TYR A 9 26.97 15.64 -0.39
C TYR A 9 26.80 16.54 -1.62
N GLU A 10 27.82 16.65 -2.47
CA GLU A 10 27.73 17.41 -3.72
C GLU A 10 26.67 16.84 -4.67
N SER A 11 26.59 15.51 -4.76
CA SER A 11 25.60 14.82 -5.59
C SER A 11 24.18 15.05 -5.08
N ALA A 12 23.98 14.99 -3.77
CA ALA A 12 22.70 15.27 -3.12
C ALA A 12 22.31 16.74 -3.33
N MET A 13 23.23 17.69 -3.12
CA MET A 13 22.98 19.12 -3.32
C MET A 13 22.57 19.47 -4.76
N LYS A 14 23.06 18.73 -5.76
CA LYS A 14 22.64 18.91 -7.17
C LYS A 14 21.22 18.41 -7.45
N ARG A 15 20.76 17.38 -6.74
CA ARG A 15 19.42 16.79 -6.93
C ARG A 15 18.36 17.39 -6.01
N LEU A 16 18.78 17.90 -4.86
CA LEU A 16 17.89 18.53 -3.89
C LEU A 16 17.31 19.83 -4.46
N PRO A 17 16.01 20.08 -4.24
CA PRO A 17 15.37 21.36 -4.53
C PRO A 17 16.15 22.53 -3.91
N THR A 18 16.29 23.65 -4.63
CA THR A 18 17.09 24.82 -4.19
C THR A 18 16.63 25.39 -2.85
N ASN A 19 15.34 25.30 -2.52
CA ASN A 19 14.79 25.73 -1.23
C ASN A 19 15.27 24.87 -0.05
N GLU A 20 15.66 23.61 -0.26
CA GLU A 20 16.23 22.74 0.78
C GLU A 20 17.74 22.95 0.98
N HIS A 21 18.42 23.70 0.11
CA HIS A 21 19.88 23.87 0.16
C HIS A 21 20.35 24.54 1.45
N ALA A 22 19.64 25.59 1.90
CA ALA A 22 20.02 26.31 3.11
C ALA A 22 19.91 25.43 4.37
N LYS A 23 18.82 24.65 4.46
CA LYS A 23 18.57 23.68 5.52
C LYS A 23 19.59 22.55 5.49
N THR A 24 19.86 21.98 4.31
CA THR A 24 20.84 20.89 4.14
C THR A 24 22.25 21.33 4.54
N ARG A 25 22.67 22.54 4.16
CA ARG A 25 23.95 23.12 4.61
C ARG A 25 24.01 23.29 6.14
N ALA A 26 22.91 23.73 6.75
CA ALA A 26 22.83 23.89 8.20
C ALA A 26 22.91 22.53 8.92
N MET A 27 22.16 21.53 8.44
CA MET A 27 22.21 20.16 8.94
C MET A 27 23.60 19.55 8.79
N GLN A 28 24.29 19.78 7.66
CA GLN A 28 25.65 19.31 7.44
C GLN A 28 26.64 19.91 8.46
N ARG A 29 26.53 21.21 8.76
CA ARG A 29 27.36 21.84 9.80
C ARG A 29 27.06 21.28 11.20
N GLY A 30 25.78 21.07 11.51
CA GLY A 30 25.35 20.44 12.76
C GLY A 30 25.91 19.03 12.91
N TRP A 31 25.84 18.22 11.85
CA TRP A 31 26.40 16.89 11.80
C TRP A 31 27.93 16.91 12.02
N ILE A 32 28.68 17.81 11.36
CA ILE A 32 30.14 17.95 11.58
C ILE A 32 30.44 18.19 13.06
N LYS A 33 29.66 19.04 13.73
CA LYS A 33 29.81 19.30 15.17
C LYS A 33 29.55 18.02 15.99
N GLY A 34 28.48 17.29 15.71
CA GLY A 34 28.16 16.03 16.38
C GLY A 34 29.22 14.94 16.18
N ARG A 35 29.69 14.74 14.94
CA ARG A 35 30.81 13.84 14.63
C ARG A 35 32.07 14.23 15.40
N ASN A 36 32.37 15.53 15.47
CA ASN A 36 33.54 16.00 16.20
C ASN A 36 33.44 15.69 17.70
N ASP A 37 32.26 15.53 18.28
CA ASP A 37 32.10 15.11 19.68
C ASP A 37 32.48 13.63 19.94
N CYS A 38 32.77 12.83 18.90
CA CYS A 38 33.21 11.45 19.04
C CYS A 38 34.50 11.27 19.86
N TRP A 39 35.29 12.32 20.10
CA TRP A 39 36.44 12.25 21.01
C TRP A 39 36.04 11.88 22.45
N LYS A 40 34.76 12.06 22.81
CA LYS A 40 34.20 11.72 24.12
C LYS A 40 33.78 10.25 24.23
N ALA A 41 33.74 9.51 23.12
CA ALA A 41 33.31 8.11 23.10
C ALA A 41 34.42 7.18 23.60
N GLU A 42 34.03 6.05 24.18
CA GLU A 42 34.98 4.98 24.57
C GLU A 42 35.67 4.38 23.34
N ASP A 43 34.93 4.14 22.25
CA ASP A 43 35.45 3.79 20.93
C ASP A 43 35.33 4.98 19.98
N VAL A 44 36.38 5.81 19.96
CA VAL A 44 36.46 6.98 19.07
C VAL A 44 36.40 6.57 17.60
N ARG A 45 37.03 5.46 17.21
CA ARG A 45 37.10 5.04 15.81
C ARG A 45 35.73 4.55 15.33
N GLY A 46 35.08 3.69 16.08
CA GLY A 46 33.72 3.22 15.78
C GLY A 46 32.71 4.37 15.75
N CYS A 47 32.80 5.31 16.69
CA CYS A 47 31.93 6.50 16.70
C CYS A 47 32.06 7.32 15.41
N VAL A 48 33.29 7.62 15.00
CA VAL A 48 33.54 8.38 13.76
C VAL A 48 33.05 7.60 12.55
N GLU A 49 33.35 6.31 12.47
CA GLU A 49 32.96 5.44 11.35
C GLU A 49 31.44 5.38 11.16
N VAL A 50 30.68 5.06 12.21
CA VAL A 50 29.22 5.03 12.18
C VAL A 50 28.65 6.41 11.83
N SER A 51 29.20 7.49 12.42
CA SER A 51 28.76 8.86 12.12
C SER A 51 28.87 9.20 10.62
N TYR A 52 29.95 8.79 9.97
CA TYR A 52 30.12 8.95 8.52
C TYR A 52 29.17 8.07 7.73
N GLN A 53 29.07 6.78 8.06
CA GLN A 53 28.22 5.83 7.33
C GLN A 53 26.75 6.27 7.39
N THR A 54 26.24 6.63 8.57
CA THR A 54 24.86 7.14 8.75
C THR A 54 24.64 8.37 7.88
N ARG A 55 25.55 9.35 7.92
CA ARG A 55 25.37 10.59 7.16
C ARG A 55 25.41 10.39 5.66
N ILE A 56 26.26 9.49 5.18
CA ILE A 56 26.31 9.12 3.76
C ILE A 56 24.96 8.54 3.33
N VAL A 57 24.42 7.58 4.07
CA VAL A 57 23.12 6.98 3.75
C VAL A 57 21.99 8.01 3.82
N GLU A 58 21.95 8.87 4.85
CA GLU A 58 20.96 9.96 4.93
C GLU A 58 20.98 10.87 3.70
N LEU A 59 22.16 11.31 3.26
CA LEU A 59 22.31 12.17 2.09
C LEU A 59 21.94 11.44 0.80
N GLN A 60 22.26 10.15 0.71
CA GLN A 60 21.89 9.31 -0.42
C GLN A 60 20.37 9.10 -0.53
N ILE A 61 19.67 8.90 0.59
CA ILE A 61 18.21 8.80 0.64
C ILE A 61 17.58 10.17 0.32
N THR A 62 17.95 11.22 1.04
CA THR A 62 17.34 12.54 0.88
C THR A 62 17.63 13.18 -0.48
N GLY A 63 18.80 12.92 -1.05
CA GLY A 63 19.17 13.36 -2.39
C GLY A 63 18.60 12.50 -3.52
N GLY A 64 17.80 11.47 -3.22
CA GLY A 64 17.27 10.55 -4.23
C GLY A 64 18.36 9.86 -5.05
N LEU A 65 19.50 9.56 -4.42
CA LEU A 65 20.65 8.86 -5.03
C LEU A 65 20.50 7.34 -4.97
N LEU A 66 19.51 6.85 -4.22
CA LEU A 66 19.18 5.45 -4.03
C LEU A 66 17.82 5.17 -4.68
N MET A 67 17.68 4.01 -5.30
CA MET A 67 16.35 3.47 -5.58
C MET A 67 15.66 3.22 -4.24
N ALA A 68 14.47 3.80 -4.05
CA ALA A 68 13.66 3.59 -2.86
C ALA A 68 13.07 2.17 -2.92
N PRO A 69 13.48 1.25 -2.04
CA PRO A 69 12.87 -0.07 -1.93
C PRO A 69 11.49 0.05 -1.28
N ASP A 70 10.66 -0.98 -1.47
CA ASP A 70 9.46 -1.13 -0.66
C ASP A 70 9.83 -1.27 0.82
N TYR A 71 8.99 -0.71 1.68
CA TYR A 71 9.11 -0.89 3.12
C TYR A 71 8.32 -2.12 3.55
N THR A 72 8.85 -2.89 4.49
CA THR A 72 8.12 -3.97 5.14
C THR A 72 7.55 -3.45 6.45
N THR A 73 6.29 -3.78 6.73
CA THR A 73 5.64 -3.47 8.01
C THR A 73 5.61 -4.72 8.89
N LEU A 74 6.06 -4.58 10.14
CA LEU A 74 6.01 -5.62 11.15
C LEU A 74 5.09 -5.18 12.31
N ILE A 75 4.28 -6.12 12.80
CA ILE A 75 3.51 -6.01 14.03
C ILE A 75 4.39 -6.51 15.17
N CYS A 76 4.82 -5.60 16.03
CA CYS A 76 5.63 -5.93 17.20
C CYS A 76 4.77 -6.09 18.45
N ASN A 77 5.04 -7.11 19.26
CA ASN A 77 4.38 -7.37 20.55
C ASN A 77 2.83 -7.41 20.48
N ARG A 78 2.25 -7.79 19.33
CA ARG A 78 0.80 -7.79 19.05
C ARG A 78 0.14 -6.41 19.20
N GLN A 79 0.93 -5.34 19.09
CA GLN A 79 0.43 -3.98 19.03
C GLN A 79 0.28 -3.59 17.56
N GLU A 80 -0.97 -3.61 17.07
CA GLU A 80 -1.28 -3.26 15.67
C GLU A 80 -1.18 -1.75 15.41
N ASN A 81 -1.18 -0.93 16.47
CA ASN A 81 -1.29 0.53 16.37
C ASN A 81 0.06 1.27 16.27
N ILE A 82 1.20 0.57 16.41
CA ILE A 82 2.53 1.16 16.25
C ILE A 82 3.35 0.27 15.30
N PRO A 83 3.22 0.45 13.97
CA PRO A 83 3.94 -0.38 13.02
C PRO A 83 5.45 -0.17 13.16
N PHE A 84 6.19 -1.26 13.16
CA PHE A 84 7.64 -1.23 13.02
C PHE A 84 7.96 -1.42 11.55
N THR A 85 8.50 -0.41 10.87
CA THR A 85 8.81 -0.50 9.44
C THR A 85 10.30 -0.66 9.19
N THR A 86 10.62 -1.43 8.15
CA THR A 86 11.99 -1.69 7.73
C THR A 86 12.15 -1.43 6.24
N VAL A 87 13.15 -0.63 5.86
CA VAL A 87 13.55 -0.43 4.46
C VAL A 87 14.99 -0.85 4.29
N PHE A 88 15.25 -1.87 3.47
CA PHE A 88 16.58 -2.44 3.27
C PHE A 88 17.25 -1.85 2.02
N TYR A 89 18.32 -1.08 2.22
CA TYR A 89 19.12 -0.48 1.15
C TYR A 89 20.35 -1.35 0.85
N ASN A 90 20.15 -2.44 0.11
CA ASN A 90 21.23 -3.40 -0.23
C ASN A 90 22.33 -2.81 -1.12
N GLN A 91 22.06 -1.69 -1.82
CA GLN A 91 23.03 -0.98 -2.67
C GLN A 91 23.96 -0.04 -1.89
N THR A 92 23.77 0.12 -0.57
CA THR A 92 24.68 0.89 0.29
C THR A 92 25.87 0.04 0.72
N ASN A 93 26.96 0.69 1.15
CA ASN A 93 28.16 -0.01 1.60
C ASN A 93 28.63 0.56 2.96
N PRO A 94 28.51 -0.22 4.05
CA PRO A 94 27.87 -1.54 4.12
C PRO A 94 26.35 -1.47 3.87
N PRO A 95 25.69 -2.58 3.47
CA PRO A 95 24.24 -2.64 3.38
C PRO A 95 23.58 -2.13 4.66
N SER A 96 22.55 -1.30 4.50
CA SER A 96 21.90 -0.61 5.61
C SER A 96 20.40 -0.86 5.60
N ALA A 97 19.79 -0.72 6.78
CA ALA A 97 18.36 -0.75 6.99
C ALA A 97 17.93 0.54 7.67
N VAL A 98 16.89 1.15 7.15
CA VAL A 98 16.16 2.21 7.87
C VAL A 98 15.07 1.52 8.68
N LEU A 99 15.21 1.58 9.99
CA LEU A 99 14.30 1.01 10.97
C LEU A 99 13.48 2.14 11.57
N THR A 100 12.15 2.01 11.58
CA THR A 100 11.26 3.05 12.11
C THR A 100 10.30 2.42 13.11
N TRP A 101 10.21 3.00 14.31
CA TRP A 101 9.23 2.63 15.32
C TRP A 101 8.57 3.88 15.88
N GLY A 102 7.26 4.03 15.66
CA GLY A 102 6.56 5.28 15.96
C GLY A 102 7.13 6.44 15.14
N SER A 103 7.62 7.48 15.82
CA SER A 103 8.28 8.64 15.19
C SER A 103 9.80 8.50 15.07
N ASP A 104 10.38 7.50 15.72
CA ASP A 104 11.83 7.36 15.80
C ASP A 104 12.35 6.52 14.64
N GLN A 105 13.40 7.01 14.01
CA GLN A 105 14.03 6.38 12.87
C GLN A 105 15.52 6.20 13.14
N VAL A 106 16.04 5.01 12.85
CA VAL A 106 17.46 4.68 13.00
C VAL A 106 17.95 4.00 11.73
N ILE A 107 19.11 4.46 11.23
CA ILE A 107 19.84 3.76 10.17
C ILE A 107 20.78 2.76 10.85
N ALA A 108 20.55 1.48 10.60
CA ALA A 108 21.35 0.36 11.09
C ALA A 108 22.13 -0.29 9.95
N PHE A 109 23.28 -0.86 10.26
CA PHE A 109 24.17 -1.48 9.27
C PHE A 109 24.26 -2.98 9.48
N ILE A 110 24.36 -3.73 8.38
CA ILE A 110 24.45 -5.18 8.42
C ILE A 110 25.63 -5.65 9.29
N GLN A 111 25.39 -6.66 10.10
CA GLN A 111 26.36 -7.30 10.99
C GLN A 111 26.57 -8.76 10.57
N HIS A 112 27.75 -9.30 10.87
CA HIS A 112 28.01 -10.73 10.68
C HIS A 112 27.08 -11.58 11.57
N SER A 113 26.41 -12.56 10.96
CA SER A 113 25.56 -13.52 11.67
C SER A 113 25.66 -14.91 11.04
N GLY A 114 25.43 -15.97 11.85
CA GLY A 114 25.49 -17.36 11.40
C GLY A 114 24.23 -17.84 10.67
N SER A 115 23.10 -17.14 10.86
CA SER A 115 21.85 -17.31 10.14
C SER A 115 20.96 -16.06 10.27
N GLY A 116 20.13 -15.79 9.26
CA GLY A 116 19.27 -14.61 9.22
C GLY A 116 19.99 -13.33 8.80
N ALA A 117 19.28 -12.20 8.84
CA ALA A 117 19.85 -10.88 8.58
C ALA A 117 19.86 -10.05 9.87
N ARG A 118 21.06 -9.64 10.31
CA ARG A 118 21.25 -8.82 11.51
C ARG A 118 21.73 -7.44 11.10
N TYR A 119 21.05 -6.40 11.60
CA TYR A 119 21.41 -5.00 11.42
C TYR A 119 21.56 -4.36 12.79
N ALA A 120 22.58 -3.54 12.99
CA ALA A 120 22.82 -2.87 14.27
C ALA A 120 23.19 -1.40 14.11
N ALA A 121 22.82 -0.62 15.12
CA ALA A 121 23.22 0.75 15.38
C ALA A 121 23.42 0.93 16.89
N PRO A 122 24.06 2.02 17.37
CA PRO A 122 24.16 2.28 18.80
C PRO A 122 22.79 2.27 19.49
N GLY A 123 22.57 1.30 20.39
CA GLY A 123 21.32 1.12 21.11
C GLY A 123 20.19 0.45 20.33
N VAL A 124 20.40 0.04 19.07
CA VAL A 124 19.39 -0.68 18.28
C VAL A 124 19.99 -1.93 17.66
N GLU A 125 19.32 -3.06 17.83
CA GLU A 125 19.62 -4.31 17.14
C GLU A 125 18.35 -4.84 16.48
N PHE A 126 18.43 -5.13 15.19
CA PHE A 126 17.40 -5.83 14.44
C PHE A 126 17.96 -7.17 13.96
N TRP A 127 17.24 -8.24 14.21
CA TRP A 127 17.58 -9.56 13.69
C TRP A 127 16.34 -10.23 13.11
N SER A 128 16.38 -10.55 11.82
CA SER A 128 15.34 -11.32 11.14
C SER A 128 15.81 -12.73 10.84
N HIS A 129 14.94 -13.70 11.13
CA HIS A 129 15.19 -15.12 10.91
C HIS A 129 13.86 -15.84 10.63
N GLN A 130 13.77 -16.52 9.48
CA GLN A 130 12.62 -17.37 9.12
C GLN A 130 11.24 -16.70 9.26
N GLY A 131 11.11 -15.45 8.78
CA GLY A 131 9.83 -14.73 8.78
C GLY A 131 9.45 -14.10 10.12
N GLU A 132 10.27 -14.27 11.17
CA GLU A 132 10.14 -13.53 12.43
C GLU A 132 11.29 -12.53 12.57
N ALA A 133 11.04 -11.42 13.26
CA ALA A 133 12.07 -10.45 13.59
C ALA A 133 12.08 -10.16 15.10
N THR A 134 13.27 -10.11 15.68
CA THR A 134 13.48 -9.59 17.03
C THR A 134 14.18 -8.26 16.94
N VAL A 135 13.67 -7.26 17.65
CA VAL A 135 14.29 -5.93 17.72
C VAL A 135 14.62 -5.63 19.18
N ASP A 136 15.84 -5.21 19.47
CA ASP A 136 16.17 -4.48 20.68
C ASP A 136 16.18 -2.99 20.31
N TRP A 137 15.23 -2.23 20.83
CA TRP A 137 15.09 -0.80 20.61
C TRP A 137 15.38 -0.04 21.90
N PHE A 138 16.62 0.44 22.04
CA PHE A 138 17.14 1.14 23.22
C PHE A 138 16.85 0.40 24.54
N GLY A 139 17.06 -0.92 24.57
CA GLY A 139 16.81 -1.79 25.72
C GLY A 139 15.38 -2.34 25.78
N THR A 140 14.49 -1.93 24.87
CA THR A 140 13.14 -2.48 24.74
C THR A 140 13.14 -3.62 23.73
N ARG A 141 12.92 -4.85 24.20
CA ARG A 141 12.84 -6.00 23.31
C ARG A 141 11.46 -6.14 22.69
N LEU A 142 11.42 -6.16 21.36
CA LEU A 142 10.23 -6.32 20.53
C LEU A 142 10.31 -7.66 19.78
N LEU A 143 9.21 -8.41 19.82
CA LEU A 143 9.01 -9.60 19.00
C LEU A 143 8.04 -9.24 17.89
N CYS A 144 8.52 -9.29 16.65
CA CYS A 144 7.87 -8.70 15.50
C CYS A 144 7.54 -9.76 14.45
N LEU A 145 6.29 -9.72 13.98
CA LEU A 145 5.76 -10.59 12.94
C LEU A 145 5.39 -9.73 11.72
N PRO A 146 5.50 -10.22 10.48
CA PRO A 146 5.04 -9.50 9.30
C PRO A 146 3.57 -9.13 9.44
N HIS A 147 3.23 -7.88 9.14
CA HIS A 147 1.83 -7.47 9.00
C HIS A 147 1.27 -8.13 7.74
N GLY A 148 0.37 -9.09 7.91
CA GLY A 148 0.03 -10.06 6.88
C GLY A 148 1.10 -11.16 6.82
N GLY A 149 0.91 -12.21 7.61
CA GLY A 149 1.80 -13.37 7.62
C GLY A 149 1.71 -14.14 6.31
N ALA A 150 2.43 -13.70 5.29
CA ALA A 150 2.95 -14.61 4.29
C ALA A 150 4.06 -15.42 4.97
N THR A 151 3.83 -16.72 5.15
CA THR A 151 4.92 -17.68 5.30
C THR A 151 5.93 -17.38 4.19
N THR A 152 7.17 -17.04 4.57
CA THR A 152 8.25 -16.72 3.62
C THR A 152 8.50 -17.93 2.73
N ALA A 153 7.83 -17.96 1.60
CA ALA A 153 8.38 -18.59 0.41
C ALA A 153 9.66 -17.84 0.04
N LEU A 154 10.71 -18.60 -0.25
CA LEU A 154 12.00 -18.03 -0.62
C LEU A 154 11.80 -17.18 -1.88
N HIS A 155 12.45 -16.01 -1.94
CA HIS A 155 12.40 -15.13 -3.11
C HIS A 155 12.92 -15.91 -4.34
N GLY A 156 12.00 -16.40 -5.17
CA GLY A 156 12.26 -17.40 -6.22
C GLY A 156 11.21 -18.53 -6.31
N GLU A 157 10.40 -18.75 -5.27
CA GLU A 157 9.36 -19.81 -5.24
C GLU A 157 7.96 -19.30 -5.60
N THR A 158 7.71 -17.99 -5.48
CA THR A 158 6.42 -17.37 -5.82
C THR A 158 6.35 -16.94 -7.29
N LEU A 159 5.14 -16.81 -7.83
CA LEU A 159 4.91 -16.29 -9.17
C LEU A 159 5.17 -14.78 -9.23
N SER A 160 5.84 -14.31 -10.29
CA SER A 160 6.02 -12.88 -10.53
C SER A 160 4.73 -12.26 -11.07
N LEU A 161 4.54 -10.95 -10.85
CA LEU A 161 3.43 -10.21 -11.45
C LEU A 161 3.41 -10.34 -12.98
N GLU A 162 4.58 -10.34 -13.63
CA GLU A 162 4.69 -10.52 -15.08
C GLU A 162 4.20 -11.90 -15.53
N ALA A 163 4.52 -12.96 -14.79
CA ALA A 163 4.00 -14.29 -15.07
C ALA A 163 2.47 -14.33 -14.93
N LEU A 164 1.92 -13.73 -13.87
CA LEU A 164 0.47 -13.67 -13.64
C LEU A 164 -0.26 -12.87 -14.73
N ARG A 165 0.32 -11.74 -15.17
CA ARG A 165 -0.21 -10.90 -16.26
C ARG A 165 -0.30 -11.61 -17.60
N ASN A 166 0.46 -12.69 -17.79
CA ASN A 166 0.49 -13.47 -19.02
C ASN A 166 0.07 -14.93 -18.82
N ALA A 167 -0.52 -15.24 -17.66
CA ALA A 167 -0.93 -16.60 -17.31
C ALA A 167 -2.25 -16.99 -17.99
N THR A 168 -2.47 -18.30 -18.04
CA THR A 168 -3.73 -18.91 -18.45
C THR A 168 -4.58 -19.21 -17.21
N TYR A 169 -5.83 -18.75 -17.25
CA TYR A 169 -6.84 -18.89 -16.21
C TYR A 169 -8.02 -19.70 -16.75
N ARG A 170 -8.64 -20.52 -15.91
CA ARG A 170 -9.75 -21.42 -16.30
C ARG A 170 -10.82 -21.47 -15.21
N GLY A 171 -11.97 -22.06 -15.51
CA GLY A 171 -13.04 -22.26 -14.53
C GLY A 171 -13.95 -21.04 -14.32
N PHE A 172 -14.06 -20.16 -15.31
CA PHE A 172 -15.05 -19.09 -15.34
C PHE A 172 -16.41 -19.64 -15.78
N GLU A 173 -17.49 -19.23 -15.12
CA GLU A 173 -18.85 -19.61 -15.54
C GLU A 173 -19.14 -19.04 -16.93
N ASP A 174 -19.90 -19.78 -17.74
CA ASP A 174 -20.29 -19.44 -19.12
C ASP A 174 -19.16 -19.26 -20.14
N LEU A 175 -17.90 -19.51 -19.75
CA LEU A 175 -16.77 -19.60 -20.65
C LEU A 175 -16.39 -21.08 -20.86
N ALA A 176 -16.62 -21.60 -22.07
CA ALA A 176 -16.34 -23.00 -22.39
C ALA A 176 -14.82 -23.38 -22.44
N ALA A 177 -13.93 -22.40 -22.24
CA ALA A 177 -12.49 -22.52 -22.46
C ALA A 177 -11.67 -21.85 -21.35
N GLU A 178 -10.35 -21.83 -21.53
CA GLU A 178 -9.40 -21.05 -20.74
C GLU A 178 -9.17 -19.67 -21.37
N ILE A 179 -8.81 -18.67 -20.56
CA ILE A 179 -8.35 -17.36 -21.02
C ILE A 179 -6.88 -17.21 -20.75
N THR A 180 -6.13 -16.74 -21.73
CA THR A 180 -4.73 -16.34 -21.54
C THR A 180 -4.68 -14.83 -21.55
N LEU A 181 -4.30 -14.25 -20.41
CA LEU A 181 -4.12 -12.81 -20.33
C LEU A 181 -2.89 -12.39 -21.15
N GLN A 182 -2.93 -11.17 -21.67
CA GLN A 182 -1.82 -10.48 -22.29
C GLN A 182 -1.69 -9.15 -21.57
N ASN A 183 -0.58 -8.95 -20.85
CA ASN A 183 -0.36 -7.77 -20.00
C ASN A 183 -1.55 -7.50 -19.05
N GLY A 184 -2.06 -8.56 -18.42
CA GLY A 184 -3.14 -8.52 -17.43
C GLY A 184 -4.54 -8.48 -18.01
N ARG A 185 -4.71 -8.46 -19.35
CA ARG A 185 -6.03 -8.33 -19.99
C ARG A 185 -6.31 -9.46 -20.96
N TRP A 186 -7.57 -9.81 -21.13
CA TRP A 186 -8.02 -10.66 -22.21
C TRP A 186 -9.29 -10.08 -22.82
N GLU A 187 -9.43 -10.24 -24.12
CA GLU A 187 -10.62 -9.89 -24.89
C GLU A 187 -10.94 -11.09 -25.78
N GLY A 188 -12.19 -11.53 -25.74
CA GLY A 188 -12.68 -12.63 -26.57
C GLY A 188 -13.37 -12.15 -27.84
N GLU A 189 -13.85 -13.11 -28.61
CA GLU A 189 -14.62 -12.85 -29.83
C GLU A 189 -16.05 -12.38 -29.49
N PRO A 190 -16.70 -11.60 -30.38
CA PRO A 190 -18.09 -11.24 -30.22
C PRO A 190 -19.00 -12.48 -30.17
N TYR A 191 -20.02 -12.46 -29.31
CA TYR A 191 -21.02 -13.54 -29.22
C TYR A 191 -21.81 -13.76 -30.53
N VAL A 192 -21.95 -12.71 -31.33
CA VAL A 192 -22.58 -12.75 -32.66
C VAL A 192 -21.69 -12.05 -33.66
N VAL A 193 -21.58 -12.60 -34.87
CA VAL A 193 -20.75 -12.03 -35.94
C VAL A 193 -21.16 -10.58 -36.20
N GLY A 194 -20.21 -9.64 -36.03
CA GLY A 194 -20.44 -8.20 -36.17
C GLY A 194 -21.05 -7.51 -34.95
N GLY A 195 -21.21 -8.21 -33.82
CA GLY A 195 -21.60 -7.62 -32.54
C GLY A 195 -20.53 -6.67 -32.00
N ALA A 196 -20.96 -5.56 -31.41
CA ALA A 196 -20.05 -4.55 -30.84
C ALA A 196 -19.54 -4.91 -29.43
N THR A 197 -20.07 -5.97 -28.82
CA THR A 197 -19.78 -6.30 -27.44
C THR A 197 -18.93 -7.56 -27.35
N LEU A 198 -17.76 -7.40 -26.73
CA LEU A 198 -16.75 -8.43 -26.57
C LEU A 198 -16.68 -8.81 -25.08
N PRO A 199 -16.57 -10.11 -24.75
CA PRO A 199 -16.25 -10.51 -23.40
C PRO A 199 -14.81 -10.10 -23.07
N GLN A 200 -14.58 -9.62 -21.85
CA GLN A 200 -13.28 -9.13 -21.42
C GLN A 200 -12.95 -9.67 -20.02
N ALA A 201 -11.67 -9.85 -19.74
CA ALA A 201 -11.17 -10.17 -18.41
C ALA A 201 -9.96 -9.31 -18.06
N GLN A 202 -9.80 -8.99 -16.78
CA GLN A 202 -8.73 -8.15 -16.28
C GLN A 202 -8.26 -8.64 -14.91
N MET A 203 -6.96 -8.78 -14.73
CA MET A 203 -6.35 -9.01 -13.41
C MET A 203 -6.42 -7.74 -12.55
N VAL A 204 -6.77 -7.89 -11.28
CA VAL A 204 -6.65 -6.83 -10.27
C VAL A 204 -5.21 -6.77 -9.76
N GLU A 205 -4.35 -6.08 -10.51
CA GLU A 205 -2.89 -6.20 -10.39
C GLU A 205 -2.32 -5.75 -9.04
N ASP A 206 -2.98 -4.80 -8.37
CA ASP A 206 -2.56 -4.27 -7.06
C ASP A 206 -2.86 -5.26 -5.91
N LEU A 207 -3.66 -6.32 -6.17
CA LEU A 207 -4.18 -7.23 -5.14
C LEU A 207 -3.96 -8.70 -5.53
N TYR A 208 -2.75 -9.18 -5.32
CA TYR A 208 -2.41 -10.61 -5.33
C TYR A 208 -1.61 -10.98 -4.08
N LEU A 209 -1.79 -12.19 -3.59
CA LEU A 209 -1.20 -12.67 -2.35
C LEU A 209 -0.45 -13.96 -2.62
N SER A 210 0.71 -14.17 -2.00
CA SER A 210 1.39 -15.46 -2.03
C SER A 210 1.61 -15.97 -0.61
N GLY A 211 1.42 -17.27 -0.43
CA GLY A 211 1.58 -17.96 0.84
C GLY A 211 1.36 -19.46 0.66
N ASP A 212 1.81 -20.23 1.63
CA ASP A 212 1.55 -21.68 1.69
C ASP A 212 0.08 -21.89 2.12
N LEU A 213 -0.83 -22.04 1.15
CA LEU A 213 -2.27 -22.05 1.39
C LEU A 213 -2.78 -23.45 1.73
N ASP A 214 -2.19 -24.48 1.13
CA ASP A 214 -2.51 -25.89 1.38
C ASP A 214 -1.63 -26.55 2.45
N LEU A 215 -0.62 -25.84 2.97
CA LEU A 215 0.31 -26.30 4.00
C LEU A 215 1.23 -27.43 3.53
N ASP A 216 1.51 -27.52 2.22
CA ASP A 216 2.46 -28.48 1.65
C ASP A 216 3.93 -28.02 1.70
N GLY A 217 4.16 -26.78 2.16
CA GLY A 217 5.49 -26.18 2.27
C GLY A 217 5.96 -25.46 1.01
N SER A 218 5.15 -25.42 -0.06
CA SER A 218 5.35 -24.62 -1.27
C SER A 218 4.29 -23.54 -1.37
N PRO A 219 4.61 -22.32 -1.83
CA PRO A 219 3.61 -21.27 -1.94
C PRO A 219 2.66 -21.46 -3.12
N GLU A 220 1.40 -21.09 -2.87
CA GLU A 220 0.44 -20.71 -3.89
C GLU A 220 0.32 -19.19 -3.97
N THR A 221 -0.23 -18.72 -5.09
CA THR A 221 -0.57 -17.32 -5.31
C THR A 221 -2.06 -17.18 -5.55
N ALA A 222 -2.74 -16.45 -4.67
CA ALA A 222 -4.14 -16.06 -4.84
C ALA A 222 -4.23 -14.78 -5.67
N VAL A 223 -5.06 -14.81 -6.72
CA VAL A 223 -5.24 -13.74 -7.71
C VAL A 223 -6.71 -13.42 -7.87
N LEU A 224 -7.03 -12.15 -8.07
CA LEU A 224 -8.37 -11.68 -8.37
C LEU A 224 -8.50 -11.32 -9.85
N ILE A 225 -9.50 -11.89 -10.52
CA ILE A 225 -9.81 -11.65 -11.94
C ILE A 225 -11.23 -11.10 -12.06
N ASN A 226 -11.36 -9.93 -12.68
CA ASN A 226 -12.65 -9.42 -13.12
C ASN A 226 -12.97 -9.97 -14.52
N TYR A 227 -14.19 -10.44 -14.72
CA TYR A 227 -14.67 -10.97 -15.99
C TYR A 227 -16.01 -10.34 -16.36
N ALA A 228 -16.06 -9.68 -17.51
CA ALA A 228 -17.25 -9.08 -18.07
C ALA A 228 -17.65 -9.85 -19.35
N PRO A 229 -18.72 -10.67 -19.33
CA PRO A 229 -19.14 -11.48 -20.48
C PRO A 229 -19.90 -10.67 -21.54
N GLY A 230 -19.61 -9.38 -21.70
CA GLY A 230 -20.31 -8.54 -22.68
C GLY A 230 -21.77 -8.20 -22.37
N GLY A 231 -22.21 -8.38 -21.12
CA GLY A 231 -23.46 -7.86 -20.60
C GLY A 231 -23.26 -6.60 -19.77
N THR A 232 -24.10 -6.41 -18.76
CA THR A 232 -23.86 -5.40 -17.70
C THR A 232 -23.15 -5.99 -16.47
N GLY A 233 -22.97 -7.32 -16.41
CA GLY A 233 -22.31 -8.00 -15.29
C GLY A 233 -20.79 -7.75 -15.29
N ASP A 234 -20.22 -7.66 -14.10
CA ASP A 234 -18.78 -7.57 -13.85
C ASP A 234 -18.44 -8.53 -12.72
N PHE A 235 -17.96 -9.71 -13.09
CA PHE A 235 -17.85 -10.85 -12.19
C PHE A 235 -16.45 -10.95 -11.61
N LEU A 236 -16.35 -10.97 -10.28
CA LEU A 236 -15.09 -11.16 -9.57
C LEU A 236 -14.86 -12.66 -9.32
N TYR A 237 -13.67 -13.14 -9.67
CA TYR A 237 -13.21 -14.50 -9.41
C TYR A 237 -11.96 -14.49 -8.55
N LEU A 238 -11.92 -15.39 -7.56
CA LEU A 238 -10.73 -15.72 -6.78
C LEU A 238 -10.08 -16.96 -7.39
N VAL A 239 -8.82 -16.82 -7.78
CA VAL A 239 -8.06 -17.86 -8.47
C VAL A 239 -6.83 -18.23 -7.67
N ILE A 240 -6.56 -19.53 -7.53
CA ILE A 240 -5.32 -20.07 -6.94
C ILE A 240 -4.39 -20.51 -8.05
N MET A 241 -3.18 -19.97 -8.05
CA MET A 241 -2.12 -20.28 -8.99
C MET A 241 -0.94 -20.92 -8.25
N LYS A 242 -0.22 -21.84 -8.88
CA LYS A 242 1.02 -22.42 -8.34
C LYS A 242 2.11 -22.35 -9.39
N LYS A 243 3.34 -22.16 -8.93
CA LYS A 243 4.52 -22.18 -9.78
C LYS A 243 4.96 -23.62 -10.04
N HIS A 244 5.13 -23.99 -11.30
CA HIS A 244 5.73 -25.27 -11.68
C HIS A 244 6.77 -25.03 -12.78
N GLU A 245 8.05 -25.28 -12.49
CA GLU A 245 9.16 -25.06 -13.44
C GLU A 245 9.11 -23.67 -14.10
N ASP A 246 8.90 -22.63 -13.28
CA ASP A 246 8.73 -21.22 -13.69
C ASP A 246 7.44 -20.87 -14.45
N MET A 247 6.56 -21.84 -14.71
CA MET A 247 5.26 -21.58 -15.35
C MET A 247 4.12 -21.49 -14.33
N PRO A 248 3.19 -20.54 -14.48
CA PRO A 248 1.98 -20.46 -13.67
C PRO A 248 0.98 -21.55 -14.06
N ILE A 249 0.53 -22.34 -13.08
CA ILE A 249 -0.54 -23.32 -13.23
C ILE A 249 -1.75 -22.87 -12.40
N ASN A 250 -2.92 -22.82 -13.02
CA ASN A 250 -4.19 -22.57 -12.35
C ASN A 250 -4.67 -23.83 -11.60
N LEU A 251 -4.78 -23.77 -10.26
CA LEU A 251 -5.21 -24.90 -9.44
C LEU A 251 -6.72 -24.88 -9.17
N ALA A 252 -7.28 -23.72 -8.84
CA ALA A 252 -8.69 -23.56 -8.52
C ALA A 252 -9.19 -22.16 -8.89
N THR A 253 -10.48 -22.05 -9.18
CA THR A 253 -11.17 -20.80 -9.47
C THR A 253 -12.52 -20.82 -8.77
N PHE A 254 -12.86 -19.73 -8.10
CA PHE A 254 -14.10 -19.57 -7.35
C PHE A 254 -14.78 -18.25 -7.73
N TYR A 255 -16.06 -18.30 -8.08
CA TYR A 255 -16.86 -17.11 -8.34
C TYR A 255 -17.18 -16.40 -7.03
N VAL A 256 -16.64 -15.19 -6.85
CA VAL A 256 -16.89 -14.38 -5.65
C VAL A 256 -18.24 -13.70 -5.76
N GLY A 257 -18.54 -13.03 -6.87
CA GLY A 257 -19.82 -12.35 -7.06
C GLY A 257 -19.82 -11.32 -8.20
N ASP A 258 -20.97 -10.70 -8.44
CA ASP A 258 -21.18 -9.66 -9.45
C ASP A 258 -21.02 -8.26 -8.83
N ARG A 259 -20.27 -7.39 -9.51
CA ARG A 259 -19.94 -6.00 -9.16
C ARG A 259 -19.44 -5.82 -7.73
N VAL A 260 -18.71 -6.82 -7.25
CA VAL A 260 -18.06 -6.79 -5.94
C VAL A 260 -16.94 -5.75 -5.94
N ARG A 261 -16.89 -4.91 -4.91
CA ARG A 261 -15.83 -3.89 -4.77
C ARG A 261 -14.90 -4.26 -3.64
N ILE A 262 -13.60 -4.38 -3.91
CA ILE A 262 -12.63 -4.87 -2.93
C ILE A 262 -12.10 -3.71 -2.09
N ARG A 263 -12.30 -3.82 -0.77
CA ARG A 263 -11.76 -2.91 0.25
C ARG A 263 -10.37 -3.33 0.69
N ASP A 264 -10.15 -4.62 0.91
CA ASP A 264 -8.84 -5.18 1.27
C ASP A 264 -8.75 -6.66 0.86
N PHE A 265 -7.53 -7.16 0.69
CA PHE A 265 -7.23 -8.54 0.33
C PHE A 265 -5.97 -8.99 1.05
N TYR A 266 -6.09 -9.94 1.99
CA TYR A 266 -4.97 -10.35 2.84
C TYR A 266 -5.03 -11.83 3.24
N LEU A 267 -3.89 -12.35 3.70
CA LEU A 267 -3.79 -13.68 4.30
C LEU A 267 -3.76 -13.59 5.82
N LYS A 268 -4.46 -14.51 6.49
CA LYS A 268 -4.34 -14.76 7.92
C LYS A 268 -4.02 -16.24 8.14
N GLY A 269 -2.73 -16.54 8.23
CA GLY A 269 -2.25 -17.91 8.11
C GLY A 269 -2.50 -18.42 6.69
N ASN A 270 -3.09 -19.61 6.55
CA ASN A 270 -3.43 -20.19 5.25
C ASN A 270 -4.84 -19.83 4.75
N ARG A 271 -5.50 -18.86 5.40
CA ARG A 271 -6.83 -18.39 5.02
C ARG A 271 -6.73 -17.12 4.20
N ILE A 272 -7.50 -17.08 3.12
CA ILE A 272 -7.64 -15.91 2.27
C ILE A 272 -8.82 -15.09 2.77
N HIS A 273 -8.59 -13.81 3.06
CA HIS A 273 -9.62 -12.87 3.48
C HIS A 273 -9.82 -11.81 2.39
N ILE A 274 -11.08 -11.60 1.99
CA ILE A 274 -11.47 -10.47 1.15
C ILE A 274 -12.44 -9.62 1.94
N ASP A 275 -12.03 -8.39 2.25
CA ASP A 275 -12.93 -7.35 2.72
C ASP A 275 -13.56 -6.70 1.49
N LEU A 276 -14.88 -6.74 1.38
CA LEU A 276 -15.56 -6.35 0.16
C LEU A 276 -16.90 -5.67 0.40
N LEU A 277 -17.36 -5.00 -0.65
CA LEU A 277 -18.71 -4.48 -0.81
C LEU A 277 -19.44 -5.32 -1.85
N GLN A 278 -20.67 -5.72 -1.54
CA GLN A 278 -21.55 -6.44 -2.48
C GLN A 278 -22.99 -5.94 -2.37
N ALA A 279 -23.83 -6.31 -3.35
CA ALA A 279 -25.25 -6.02 -3.28
C ALA A 279 -25.90 -6.83 -2.16
N GLY A 280 -26.54 -6.14 -1.23
CA GLY A 280 -27.43 -6.75 -0.25
C GLY A 280 -28.79 -7.11 -0.85
N PRO A 281 -29.66 -7.80 -0.10
CA PRO A 281 -30.97 -8.23 -0.59
C PRO A 281 -31.89 -7.11 -1.07
N ASP A 282 -31.74 -5.92 -0.48
CA ASP A 282 -32.55 -4.73 -0.79
C ASP A 282 -31.83 -3.75 -1.74
N ASP A 283 -30.60 -4.07 -2.16
CA ASP A 283 -29.81 -3.20 -3.03
C ASP A 283 -30.13 -3.42 -4.50
N GLY A 284 -30.13 -2.32 -5.26
CA GLY A 284 -29.97 -2.43 -6.70
C GLY A 284 -28.57 -2.92 -7.05
N MET A 285 -28.43 -3.78 -8.07
CA MET A 285 -27.13 -4.29 -8.52
C MET A 285 -26.14 -3.20 -8.99
N CYS A 286 -26.59 -1.95 -9.16
CA CYS A 286 -25.70 -0.81 -9.44
C CYS A 286 -24.89 -0.35 -8.22
N CYS A 287 -25.40 -0.66 -7.03
CA CYS A 287 -25.23 0.15 -5.84
C CYS A 287 -25.03 -0.74 -4.61
N PRO A 288 -23.90 -1.49 -4.55
CA PRO A 288 -23.64 -2.43 -3.47
C PRO A 288 -23.47 -1.72 -2.13
N GLY A 289 -24.23 -2.13 -1.13
CA GLY A 289 -24.25 -1.52 0.19
C GLY A 289 -23.88 -2.43 1.35
N ASP A 290 -23.78 -3.75 1.16
CA ASP A 290 -23.32 -4.65 2.20
C ASP A 290 -21.80 -4.67 2.24
N VAL A 291 -21.23 -4.44 3.42
CA VAL A 291 -19.80 -4.49 3.70
C VAL A 291 -19.53 -5.67 4.63
N LEU A 292 -18.60 -6.54 4.25
CA LEU A 292 -18.27 -7.74 5.01
C LEU A 292 -16.88 -8.28 4.66
N THR A 293 -16.39 -9.17 5.52
CA THR A 293 -15.22 -10.00 5.24
C THR A 293 -15.69 -11.41 4.89
N ARG A 294 -15.27 -11.90 3.73
CA ARG A 294 -15.46 -13.30 3.32
C ARG A 294 -14.11 -14.02 3.39
N ILE A 295 -14.15 -15.31 3.72
CA ILE A 295 -12.95 -16.09 4.05
C ILE A 295 -12.96 -17.37 3.22
N TRP A 296 -11.81 -17.73 2.65
CA TRP A 296 -11.62 -18.99 1.93
C TRP A 296 -10.45 -19.78 2.48
N THR A 297 -10.54 -21.10 2.37
CA THR A 297 -9.44 -22.06 2.57
C THR A 297 -9.19 -22.83 1.29
N PHE A 298 -7.94 -23.21 1.05
CA PHE A 298 -7.55 -24.06 -0.05
C PHE A 298 -6.91 -25.35 0.48
N ASP A 299 -7.27 -26.51 -0.08
CA ASP A 299 -6.80 -27.82 0.38
C ASP A 299 -5.81 -28.51 -0.58
N GLY A 300 -5.31 -27.78 -1.57
CA GLY A 300 -4.46 -28.30 -2.66
C GLY A 300 -5.24 -28.63 -3.94
N GLN A 301 -6.57 -28.75 -3.86
CA GLN A 301 -7.41 -29.05 -5.01
C GLN A 301 -8.65 -28.14 -5.11
N ARG A 302 -9.25 -27.78 -3.98
CA ARG A 302 -10.52 -27.07 -3.91
C ARG A 302 -10.38 -25.82 -3.06
N LEU A 303 -10.99 -24.75 -3.56
CA LEU A 303 -11.15 -23.51 -2.84
C LEU A 303 -12.54 -23.49 -2.22
N GLU A 304 -12.61 -23.41 -0.90
CA GLU A 304 -13.87 -23.49 -0.15
C GLU A 304 -14.09 -22.23 0.68
N GLU A 305 -15.24 -21.59 0.45
CA GLU A 305 -15.68 -20.45 1.24
C GLU A 305 -16.14 -20.90 2.63
N GLN A 306 -15.67 -20.18 3.66
CA GLN A 306 -16.02 -20.42 5.04
C GLN A 306 -17.30 -19.66 5.41
N PRO A 307 -18.08 -20.15 6.40
CA PRO A 307 -19.21 -19.42 6.92
C PRO A 307 -18.82 -18.01 7.39
N LEU A 308 -19.71 -17.04 7.18
CA LEU A 308 -19.50 -15.66 7.62
C LEU A 308 -19.31 -15.61 9.14
N GLU A 309 -18.20 -15.01 9.58
CA GLU A 309 -17.92 -14.82 11.01
C GLU A 309 -18.77 -13.69 11.62
N ARG A 310 -19.21 -12.74 10.79
CA ARG A 310 -20.04 -11.59 11.18
C ARG A 310 -21.08 -11.31 10.10
N ALA A 311 -22.22 -10.75 10.51
CA ALA A 311 -23.21 -10.25 9.57
C ALA A 311 -22.66 -9.04 8.80
N ALA A 312 -23.18 -8.82 7.59
CA ALA A 312 -22.84 -7.64 6.81
C ALA A 312 -23.25 -6.36 7.55
N GLU A 313 -22.36 -5.37 7.52
CA GLU A 313 -22.66 -4.00 7.94
C GLU A 313 -23.06 -3.17 6.71
N ARG A 314 -23.80 -2.09 6.91
CA ARG A 314 -24.25 -1.23 5.81
C ARG A 314 -23.24 -0.12 5.53
N LEU A 315 -22.93 0.07 4.26
CA LEU A 315 -21.99 1.06 3.76
C LEU A 315 -22.39 2.46 4.24
N SER A 316 -21.52 3.06 5.02
CA SER A 316 -21.74 4.36 5.65
C SER A 316 -20.40 5.07 5.90
N PRO A 317 -20.35 6.41 5.90
CA PRO A 317 -19.12 7.17 6.14
C PRO A 317 -18.44 6.82 7.47
N GLU A 318 -19.19 6.29 8.44
CA GLU A 318 -18.68 5.80 9.71
C GLU A 318 -17.60 4.73 9.55
N LEU A 319 -17.62 3.97 8.45
CA LEU A 319 -16.59 2.96 8.11
C LEU A 319 -15.24 3.57 7.74
N LEU A 320 -15.18 4.88 7.50
CA LEU A 320 -13.94 5.61 7.20
C LEU A 320 -13.22 6.09 8.47
N GLN A 321 -13.81 5.88 9.66
CA GLN A 321 -13.20 6.26 10.94
C GLN A 321 -11.93 5.47 11.23
N GLY A 322 -11.00 6.10 11.97
CA GLY A 322 -9.78 5.44 12.43
C GLY A 322 -8.71 5.22 11.35
N GLN A 323 -8.98 5.59 10.11
CA GLN A 323 -8.01 5.50 9.01
C GLN A 323 -7.70 6.89 8.45
N VAL A 324 -6.41 7.16 8.24
CA VAL A 324 -5.95 8.29 7.42
C VAL A 324 -5.75 7.78 5.99
N TRP A 325 -6.22 8.52 5.01
CA TRP A 325 -6.10 8.20 3.59
C TRP A 325 -5.23 9.26 2.92
N ARG A 326 -4.43 8.89 1.92
CA ARG A 326 -3.62 9.81 1.10
C ARG A 326 -4.12 9.77 -0.34
N LEU A 327 -4.38 10.95 -0.92
CA LEU A 327 -4.77 11.05 -2.32
C LEU A 327 -3.61 10.59 -3.22
N THR A 328 -3.90 9.66 -4.12
CA THR A 328 -2.93 9.11 -5.08
C THR A 328 -3.22 9.49 -6.52
N ARG A 329 -4.50 9.71 -6.87
CA ARG A 329 -4.93 10.08 -8.21
C ARG A 329 -6.11 11.05 -8.16
N TRP A 330 -6.08 12.06 -9.02
CA TRP A 330 -7.17 13.01 -9.22
C TRP A 330 -8.33 12.44 -10.04
N ARG A 331 -7.99 11.60 -11.03
CA ARG A 331 -8.89 10.91 -11.97
C ARG A 331 -8.28 9.55 -12.34
N ASN A 332 -8.96 8.79 -13.21
CA ASN A 332 -8.52 7.45 -13.62
C ASN A 332 -7.08 7.38 -14.18
N GLU A 333 -6.66 8.37 -14.96
CA GLU A 333 -5.34 8.36 -15.61
C GLU A 333 -4.42 9.49 -15.11
N GLU A 334 -4.81 10.16 -14.02
CA GLU A 334 -4.13 11.36 -13.56
C GLU A 334 -3.58 11.18 -12.14
N PRO A 335 -2.31 10.76 -11.98
CA PRO A 335 -1.67 10.65 -10.68
C PRO A 335 -1.44 12.00 -10.02
N VAL A 336 -1.35 12.00 -8.69
CA VAL A 336 -0.93 13.19 -7.92
C VAL A 336 0.58 13.33 -7.99
N ALA A 337 1.06 14.57 -8.18
CA ALA A 337 2.49 14.86 -8.18
C ALA A 337 3.13 14.51 -6.81
N SER A 338 4.33 13.94 -6.82
CA SER A 338 5.00 13.44 -5.61
C SER A 338 5.22 14.49 -4.51
N ALA A 339 5.31 15.77 -4.86
CA ALA A 339 5.42 16.87 -3.89
C ALA A 339 4.10 17.12 -3.12
N VAL A 340 2.96 16.72 -3.66
CA VAL A 340 1.62 17.00 -3.11
C VAL A 340 1.22 15.89 -2.15
N HIS A 341 1.08 16.24 -0.87
CA HIS A 341 0.70 15.32 0.21
C HIS A 341 -0.69 15.72 0.75
N LEU A 342 -1.72 15.18 0.13
CA LEU A 342 -3.12 15.42 0.50
C LEU A 342 -3.63 14.25 1.31
N THR A 343 -4.19 14.54 2.50
CA THR A 343 -4.74 13.50 3.39
C THR A 343 -6.22 13.67 3.60
N LEU A 344 -6.92 12.59 3.92
CA LEU A 344 -8.34 12.56 4.26
C LEU A 344 -8.56 11.64 5.45
N SER A 345 -9.31 12.12 6.43
CA SER A 345 -9.80 11.33 7.56
C SER A 345 -11.25 11.69 7.82
N TYR A 346 -12.03 10.71 8.23
CA TYR A 346 -13.41 10.92 8.66
C TYR A 346 -13.49 10.83 10.19
N LYS A 347 -14.10 11.83 10.82
CA LYS A 347 -14.33 11.85 12.26
C LYS A 347 -15.55 12.69 12.60
N ASP A 348 -16.45 12.13 13.41
CA ASP A 348 -17.62 12.83 13.98
C ASP A 348 -18.44 13.61 12.93
N GLY A 349 -18.79 12.98 11.80
CA GLY A 349 -19.57 13.63 10.73
C GLY A 349 -18.78 14.61 9.86
N ARG A 350 -17.44 14.59 9.91
CA ARG A 350 -16.58 15.53 9.20
C ARG A 350 -15.46 14.84 8.44
N LEU A 351 -15.20 15.33 7.24
CA LEU A 351 -13.96 15.05 6.51
C LEU A 351 -12.94 16.12 6.90
N ILE A 352 -11.77 15.69 7.34
CA ILE A 352 -10.68 16.55 7.79
C ILE A 352 -9.34 16.04 7.22
N GLY A 353 -8.37 16.92 7.08
CA GLY A 353 -7.04 16.51 6.62
C GLY A 353 -6.15 17.67 6.23
N SER A 354 -5.00 17.34 5.63
CA SER A 354 -4.10 18.29 5.01
C SER A 354 -4.47 18.45 3.54
N SER A 355 -4.70 19.69 3.10
CA SER A 355 -4.81 20.06 1.69
C SER A 355 -3.43 20.37 1.06
N GLY A 356 -2.34 19.84 1.65
CA GLY A 356 -0.96 20.02 1.21
C GLY A 356 -0.23 21.13 1.96
N CYS A 357 -0.80 22.34 1.97
CA CYS A 357 -0.24 23.48 2.71
C CYS A 357 -1.09 23.91 3.91
N ASN A 358 -2.41 23.75 3.80
CA ASN A 358 -3.38 24.10 4.81
C ASN A 358 -4.04 22.85 5.38
N ASN A 359 -4.70 23.03 6.52
CA ASN A 359 -5.66 22.03 6.97
C ASN A 359 -7.03 22.39 6.40
N TYR A 360 -7.80 21.39 5.98
CA TYR A 360 -9.17 21.57 5.53
C TYR A 360 -10.15 20.85 6.43
N PHE A 361 -11.41 21.24 6.30
CA PHE A 361 -12.54 20.56 6.90
C PHE A 361 -13.75 20.64 5.96
N ALA A 362 -14.63 19.65 6.07
CA ALA A 362 -15.95 19.66 5.47
C ALA A 362 -16.90 18.82 6.33
N ASN A 363 -18.18 19.15 6.32
CA ASN A 363 -19.22 18.28 6.88
C ASN A 363 -19.52 17.17 5.88
N ALA A 364 -19.79 15.97 6.37
CA ALA A 364 -20.10 14.81 5.57
C ALA A 364 -21.24 14.01 6.23
N ALA A 365 -22.35 13.88 5.50
CA ALA A 365 -23.52 13.15 5.94
C ALA A 365 -23.89 12.09 4.90
N SER A 366 -24.39 10.93 5.34
CA SER A 366 -24.92 9.89 4.46
C SER A 366 -26.12 10.39 3.66
N GLY A 367 -26.24 9.93 2.42
CA GLY A 367 -27.42 10.13 1.58
C GLY A 367 -28.43 9.00 1.70
N GLU A 368 -29.28 8.87 0.68
CA GLU A 368 -30.37 7.86 0.65
C GLU A 368 -29.87 6.49 0.21
N MET A 369 -28.96 6.41 -0.77
CA MET A 369 -28.43 5.15 -1.26
C MET A 369 -27.10 4.80 -0.57
N PRO A 370 -26.71 3.50 -0.56
CA PRO A 370 -25.44 3.09 0.01
C PRO A 370 -24.27 3.79 -0.66
N GLY A 371 -23.36 4.34 0.14
CA GLY A 371 -22.20 5.09 -0.34
C GLY A 371 -22.51 6.53 -0.75
N ASP A 372 -23.78 6.95 -0.77
CA ASP A 372 -24.11 8.37 -0.97
C ASP A 372 -23.59 9.18 0.20
N ILE A 373 -22.95 10.30 -0.14
CA ILE A 373 -22.39 11.22 0.83
C ILE A 373 -22.60 12.65 0.36
N THR A 374 -23.17 13.48 1.24
CA THR A 374 -23.35 14.90 0.99
C THR A 374 -22.25 15.66 1.71
N VAL A 375 -21.41 16.36 0.93
CA VAL A 375 -20.32 17.18 1.46
C VAL A 375 -20.71 18.65 1.44
N THR A 376 -20.66 19.30 2.61
CA THR A 376 -21.00 20.73 2.75
C THR A 376 -20.01 21.48 3.63
N GLY A 377 -20.03 22.82 3.56
CA GLY A 377 -19.19 23.65 4.43
C GLY A 377 -17.69 23.41 4.26
N VAL A 378 -17.25 23.11 3.02
CA VAL A 378 -15.83 22.93 2.69
C VAL A 378 -15.09 24.23 2.98
N GLY A 379 -14.05 24.15 3.80
CA GLY A 379 -13.20 25.28 4.14
C GLY A 379 -11.78 24.85 4.46
N SER A 380 -10.84 25.79 4.42
CA SER A 380 -9.45 25.56 4.81
C SER A 380 -8.89 26.72 5.62
N THR A 381 -7.78 26.46 6.31
CA THR A 381 -7.00 27.50 6.97
C THR A 381 -6.33 28.42 5.96
N ARG A 382 -5.91 29.63 6.37
CA ARG A 382 -5.24 30.59 5.48
C ARG A 382 -3.76 30.77 5.83
N ARG A 383 -2.96 29.71 5.70
CA ARG A 383 -1.49 29.81 5.72
C ARG A 383 -1.00 30.30 4.36
N ALA A 384 0.03 31.12 4.36
CA ALA A 384 0.64 31.61 3.12
C ALA A 384 1.43 30.47 2.46
N CYS A 385 0.95 30.00 1.31
CA CYS A 385 1.59 28.97 0.50
C CYS A 385 2.36 29.64 -0.63
N ALA A 386 3.69 29.73 -0.49
CA ALA A 386 4.54 30.32 -1.53
C ALA A 386 4.74 29.39 -2.73
N ASP A 387 4.44 28.10 -2.59
CA ASP A 387 4.57 27.08 -3.63
C ASP A 387 3.30 27.00 -4.50
N PRO A 388 3.37 27.37 -5.80
CA PRO A 388 2.22 27.35 -6.70
C PRO A 388 1.64 25.94 -6.92
N VAL A 389 2.46 24.89 -6.83
CA VAL A 389 2.02 23.51 -7.00
C VAL A 389 1.13 23.10 -5.83
N LEU A 390 1.54 23.43 -4.60
CA LEU A 390 0.76 23.12 -3.40
C LEU A 390 -0.52 23.94 -3.33
N SER A 391 -0.47 25.24 -3.64
CA SER A 391 -1.69 26.07 -3.65
C SER A 391 -2.67 25.65 -4.74
N GLY A 392 -2.17 25.29 -5.93
CA GLY A 392 -3.02 24.81 -7.02
C GLY A 392 -3.67 23.47 -6.70
N ALA A 393 -2.91 22.55 -6.08
CA ALA A 393 -3.43 21.27 -5.61
C ALA A 393 -4.49 21.44 -4.51
N GLU A 394 -4.27 22.33 -3.54
CA GLU A 394 -5.26 22.66 -2.52
C GLU A 394 -6.57 23.16 -3.17
N GLN A 395 -6.48 24.18 -4.02
CA GLN A 395 -7.66 24.79 -4.63
C GLN A 395 -8.48 23.75 -5.39
N ARG A 396 -7.80 22.94 -6.21
CA ARG A 396 -8.43 21.84 -6.95
C ARG A 396 -9.09 20.84 -6.01
N PHE A 397 -8.40 20.40 -4.97
CA PHE A 397 -8.93 19.42 -4.03
C PHE A 397 -10.20 19.92 -3.35
N LEU A 398 -10.22 21.17 -2.85
CA LEU A 398 -11.39 21.73 -2.18
C LEU A 398 -12.58 21.91 -3.14
N GLU A 399 -12.32 22.30 -4.39
CA GLU A 399 -13.33 22.39 -5.44
C GLU A 399 -13.96 21.01 -5.70
N LEU A 400 -13.14 19.99 -5.93
CA LEU A 400 -13.61 18.63 -6.18
C LEU A 400 -14.36 18.06 -4.97
N LEU A 401 -13.82 18.26 -3.77
CA LEU A 401 -14.42 17.80 -2.52
C LEU A 401 -15.84 18.36 -2.33
N SER A 402 -16.08 19.63 -2.73
CA SER A 402 -17.41 20.26 -2.65
C SER A 402 -18.45 19.66 -3.58
N ARG A 403 -18.02 18.86 -4.58
CA ARG A 403 -18.87 18.18 -5.56
C ARG A 403 -18.94 16.67 -5.33
N VAL A 404 -18.34 16.16 -4.26
CA VAL A 404 -18.39 14.73 -3.93
C VAL A 404 -19.83 14.37 -3.55
N GLY A 405 -20.35 13.33 -4.22
CA GLY A 405 -21.70 12.80 -3.97
C GLY A 405 -21.71 11.32 -3.56
N HIS A 406 -20.60 10.60 -3.76
CA HIS A 406 -20.55 9.16 -3.48
C HIS A 406 -19.13 8.73 -3.07
N PHE A 407 -19.02 7.76 -2.17
CA PHE A 407 -17.77 7.11 -1.80
C PHE A 407 -17.87 5.58 -1.93
N SER A 408 -16.74 4.93 -2.21
CA SER A 408 -16.67 3.49 -2.41
C SER A 408 -15.22 3.00 -2.25
N TRP A 409 -14.98 1.71 -2.54
CA TRP A 409 -13.66 1.17 -2.79
C TRP A 409 -13.49 0.69 -4.23
N ALA A 410 -12.23 0.66 -4.68
CA ALA A 410 -11.81 0.01 -5.91
C ALA A 410 -10.38 -0.51 -5.72
N ALA A 411 -10.18 -1.83 -5.83
CA ALA A 411 -8.87 -2.47 -5.71
C ALA A 411 -8.06 -1.99 -4.48
N GLY A 412 -8.67 -2.02 -3.29
CA GLY A 412 -8.00 -1.64 -2.04
C GLY A 412 -7.88 -0.14 -1.79
N LYS A 413 -8.34 0.71 -2.73
CA LYS A 413 -8.29 2.17 -2.61
C LYS A 413 -9.67 2.72 -2.32
N LEU A 414 -9.74 3.66 -1.38
CA LEU A 414 -10.93 4.48 -1.17
C LEU A 414 -11.14 5.37 -2.41
N THR A 415 -12.37 5.45 -2.89
CA THR A 415 -12.74 6.30 -4.02
C THR A 415 -13.78 7.33 -3.60
N LEU A 416 -13.61 8.56 -4.08
CA LEU A 416 -14.62 9.63 -3.96
C LEU A 416 -15.04 10.07 -5.35
N SER A 417 -16.29 9.79 -5.70
CA SER A 417 -16.89 10.23 -6.96
C SER A 417 -17.44 11.64 -6.78
N TYR A 418 -17.10 12.52 -7.71
CA TYR A 418 -17.54 13.90 -7.74
C TYR A 418 -18.12 14.24 -9.10
N GLY A 419 -19.02 15.21 -9.15
CA GLY A 419 -19.41 15.79 -10.42
C GLY A 419 -20.46 16.87 -10.36
N GLN A 420 -20.54 17.63 -11.45
CA GLN A 420 -21.56 18.64 -11.68
C GLN A 420 -21.77 18.83 -13.18
N GLY A 421 -23.01 18.70 -13.66
CA GLY A 421 -23.30 18.78 -15.09
C GLY A 421 -22.61 17.64 -15.86
N GLU A 422 -21.76 17.99 -16.82
CA GLU A 422 -21.01 17.03 -17.65
C GLU A 422 -19.63 16.66 -17.06
N ASP A 423 -19.14 17.38 -16.04
CA ASP A 423 -17.83 17.11 -15.44
C ASP A 423 -17.96 16.12 -14.28
N TRP A 424 -17.66 14.84 -14.55
CA TRP A 424 -17.64 13.76 -13.56
C TRP A 424 -16.25 13.14 -13.46
N GLY A 425 -15.87 12.74 -12.25
CA GLY A 425 -14.60 12.05 -12.02
C GLY A 425 -14.55 11.32 -10.68
N VAL A 426 -13.45 10.61 -10.46
CA VAL A 426 -13.21 9.80 -9.26
C VAL A 426 -11.80 10.07 -8.74
N MET A 427 -11.70 10.51 -7.49
CA MET A 427 -10.44 10.59 -6.75
C MET A 427 -10.13 9.25 -6.08
N PHE A 428 -8.86 8.84 -6.08
CA PHE A 428 -8.41 7.59 -5.44
C PHE A 428 -7.45 7.85 -4.29
N PHE A 429 -7.70 7.22 -3.16
CA PHE A 429 -6.92 7.35 -1.95
C PHE A 429 -6.40 5.98 -1.49
N ALA A 430 -5.13 5.94 -1.10
CA ALA A 430 -4.54 4.77 -0.44
C ALA A 430 -4.49 5.01 1.07
N GLY A 431 -4.50 3.96 1.88
CA GLY A 431 -4.26 4.08 3.32
C GLY A 431 -2.92 4.78 3.59
N ALA A 432 -2.95 5.83 4.40
CA ALA A 432 -1.76 6.50 4.93
C ALA A 432 -1.40 5.87 6.29
N PRO A 433 -0.11 5.69 6.60
CA PRO A 433 0.32 5.28 7.93
C PRO A 433 -0.15 6.30 8.98
N ASP A 434 -0.66 5.81 10.11
CA ASP A 434 -1.38 6.63 11.09
C ASP A 434 -0.43 7.61 11.81
N MET A 435 -0.70 8.92 11.70
CA MET A 435 0.20 10.00 12.19
C MET A 435 -0.23 10.62 13.53
N ASN A 436 -1.28 10.11 14.18
CA ASN A 436 -1.88 10.72 15.37
C ASN A 436 -2.10 9.73 16.53
N MET A 437 -1.02 9.18 17.08
CA MET A 437 -0.94 8.85 18.50
C MET A 437 0.38 9.42 19.04
N GLN A 438 0.37 10.72 19.33
CA GLN A 438 1.37 11.38 20.17
C GLN A 438 0.96 11.28 21.64
#